data_AF-A0A1R2BMK8-F1
#
_entry.id   AF-A0A1R2BMK8-F1
#
_cell.length_a   1.000
_cell.length_b   1.000
_cell.length_c   1.000
_cell.angle_alpha   90.00
_cell.angle_beta   90.00
_cell.angle_gamma   90.00
#
_symmetry.space_group_name_H-M   'P 1'
#
loop_
_entity.id
_entity.type
_entity.pdbx_description
1 polymer ?
#
loop_
_entity_poly.entity_id
_entity_poly.type
_entity_poly.pdbx_seq_one_letter_code
_entity_poly.pdbx_strand_id
1 'polypeptide(L)'
;MDLTFVANYDSRAVTKLAGLGYDLDALFLLCQELLNLQSDLKLDNGDLRDLVFRMKNRYNYMNGDPVDLKLRCEDASPSRITFQPNGFKTIFYFTRCEGQNDVPYKEASFFCELCGPSGRLYKKEIKSHVAYAHKNG
;
A
#
# COMPACT_ATOMS: atom_id res chain seq x y z
N MET A 1 4.00 -26.48 -10.88
CA MET A 1 4.38 -25.08 -10.64
C MET A 1 5.56 -25.13 -9.68
N ASP A 2 6.58 -24.30 -9.86
CA ASP A 2 7.80 -24.28 -9.04
C ASP A 2 8.15 -22.84 -8.62
N LEU A 3 9.17 -22.66 -7.78
CA LEU A 3 9.61 -21.33 -7.32
C LEU A 3 10.00 -20.41 -8.48
N THR A 4 10.54 -20.96 -9.58
CA THR A 4 10.89 -20.18 -10.77
C THR A 4 9.67 -19.53 -11.41
N PHE A 5 8.56 -20.27 -11.52
CA PHE A 5 7.31 -19.70 -12.02
C PHE A 5 6.78 -18.60 -11.08
N VAL A 6 6.76 -18.85 -9.77
CA VAL A 6 6.25 -17.87 -8.77
C VAL A 6 7.11 -16.60 -8.73
N ALA A 7 8.42 -16.72 -8.89
CA ALA A 7 9.35 -15.61 -8.93
C ALA A 7 9.40 -14.90 -10.29
N ASN A 8 8.51 -15.24 -11.23
CA ASN A 8 8.52 -14.71 -12.60
C ASN A 8 9.91 -14.83 -13.27
N TYR A 9 10.56 -15.97 -13.06
CA TYR A 9 11.91 -16.29 -13.55
C TYR A 9 13.03 -15.34 -13.05
N ASP A 10 12.81 -14.56 -11.98
CA ASP A 10 13.89 -13.81 -11.31
C ASP A 10 14.79 -14.76 -10.50
N SER A 11 15.93 -15.12 -11.08
CA SER A 11 16.91 -16.02 -10.47
C SER A 11 17.44 -15.54 -9.13
N ARG A 12 17.48 -14.22 -8.87
CA ARG A 12 17.92 -13.68 -7.57
C ARG A 12 16.87 -13.93 -6.49
N ALA A 13 15.59 -13.74 -6.83
CA ALA A 13 14.48 -14.03 -5.92
C ALA A 13 14.40 -15.53 -5.61
N VAL A 14 14.53 -16.40 -6.62
CA VAL A 14 14.56 -17.86 -6.43
C VAL A 14 15.70 -18.28 -5.52
N THR A 15 16.92 -17.78 -5.76
CA THR A 15 18.10 -18.10 -4.92
C THR A 15 17.90 -17.64 -3.49
N LYS A 16 17.33 -16.44 -3.29
CA LYS A 16 17.07 -15.90 -1.96
C LYS A 16 16.02 -16.72 -1.21
N LEU A 17 14.91 -17.09 -1.87
CA LEU A 17 13.86 -17.92 -1.28
C LEU A 17 14.39 -19.30 -0.90
N ALA A 18 15.06 -19.98 -1.84
CA ALA A 18 15.66 -21.29 -1.59
C ALA A 18 16.74 -21.23 -0.48
N GLY A 19 17.58 -20.19 -0.47
CA GLY A 19 18.61 -19.98 0.54
C GLY A 19 18.04 -19.69 1.94
N LEU A 20 16.81 -19.21 2.04
CA LEU A 20 16.07 -19.05 3.30
C LEU A 20 15.28 -20.30 3.69
N GLY A 21 15.33 -21.37 2.88
CA GLY A 21 14.57 -22.59 3.09
C GLY A 21 13.09 -22.50 2.70
N TYR A 22 12.69 -21.46 1.96
CA TYR A 22 11.31 -21.33 1.46
C TYR A 22 11.13 -22.14 0.17
N ASP A 23 10.32 -23.18 0.26
CA ASP A 23 9.73 -23.89 -0.87
C ASP A 23 8.29 -23.40 -1.12
N LEU A 24 7.61 -24.02 -2.08
CA LEU A 24 6.22 -23.66 -2.40
C LEU A 24 5.26 -23.94 -1.25
N ASP A 25 5.49 -25.01 -0.49
CA ASP A 25 4.63 -25.38 0.64
C ASP A 25 4.75 -24.33 1.74
N ALA A 26 5.97 -23.88 2.05
CA ALA A 26 6.21 -22.80 3.00
C ALA A 26 5.59 -21.47 2.56
N LEU A 27 5.65 -21.13 1.27
CA LEU A 27 5.00 -19.94 0.72
C LEU A 27 3.46 -20.04 0.80
N PHE A 28 2.90 -21.22 0.54
CA PHE A 28 1.48 -21.46 0.67
C PHE A 28 1.01 -21.37 2.12
N LEU A 29 1.76 -21.95 3.06
CA LEU A 29 1.51 -21.82 4.49
C LEU A 29 1.53 -20.36 4.93
N LEU A 30 2.49 -19.56 4.47
CA LEU A 30 2.54 -18.13 4.77
C LEU A 30 1.27 -17.40 4.29
N CYS A 31 0.78 -17.72 3.09
CA CYS A 31 -0.47 -17.15 2.59
C CYS A 31 -1.67 -17.57 3.44
N GLN A 32 -1.73 -18.83 3.88
CA GLN A 32 -2.79 -19.31 4.78
C GLN A 32 -2.75 -18.60 6.13
N GLU A 33 -1.57 -18.46 6.74
CA GLU A 33 -1.37 -17.72 7.99
C GLU A 33 -1.83 -16.27 7.87
N LEU A 34 -1.55 -15.60 6.75
CA LEU A 34 -2.04 -14.23 6.50
C LEU A 34 -3.57 -14.16 6.42
N LEU A 35 -4.23 -15.15 5.79
CA LEU A 35 -5.69 -15.22 5.71
C LEU A 35 -6.34 -15.57 7.06
N ASN A 36 -5.68 -16.42 7.84
CA ASN A 36 -6.12 -16.74 9.20
C ASN A 36 -6.01 -15.50 10.09
N LEU A 37 -4.87 -14.78 10.04
CA LEU A 37 -4.69 -13.51 10.76
C LEU A 37 -5.73 -12.47 10.35
N GLN A 38 -6.06 -12.36 9.05
CA GLN A 38 -7.14 -11.48 8.59
C GLN A 38 -8.47 -11.83 9.28
N SER A 39 -8.78 -13.13 9.37
CA SER A 39 -10.02 -13.62 9.99
C SER A 39 -10.03 -13.35 11.51
N ASP A 40 -8.93 -13.64 12.20
CA ASP A 40 -8.79 -13.47 13.65
C ASP A 40 -8.89 -11.99 14.06
N LEU A 41 -8.29 -11.11 13.26
CA LEU A 41 -8.35 -9.66 13.46
C LEU A 41 -9.65 -9.02 12.95
N LYS A 42 -10.55 -9.80 12.36
CA LYS A 42 -11.82 -9.34 11.75
C LYS A 42 -11.61 -8.26 10.69
N LEU A 43 -10.53 -8.39 9.94
CA LEU A 43 -10.19 -7.49 8.83
C LEU A 43 -10.98 -7.89 7.59
N ASP A 44 -11.38 -6.91 6.80
CA ASP A 44 -12.04 -7.19 5.52
C ASP A 44 -11.01 -7.53 4.43
N ASN A 45 -11.49 -7.99 3.27
CA ASN A 45 -10.62 -8.31 2.13
C ASN A 45 -9.91 -7.06 1.56
N GLY A 46 -10.43 -5.87 1.84
CA GLY A 46 -9.82 -4.60 1.48
C GLY A 46 -8.58 -4.30 2.32
N ASP A 47 -8.61 -4.63 3.61
CA ASP A 47 -7.48 -4.42 4.53
C ASP A 47 -6.26 -5.27 4.15
N LEU A 48 -6.44 -6.57 3.90
CA LEU A 48 -5.33 -7.44 3.47
C LEU A 48 -4.80 -7.02 2.09
N ARG A 49 -5.69 -6.64 1.17
CA ARG A 49 -5.30 -6.11 -0.15
C ARG A 49 -4.46 -4.84 -0.01
N ASP A 50 -4.84 -3.95 0.89
CA ASP A 50 -4.09 -2.73 1.15
C ASP A 50 -2.72 -2.99 1.75
N LEU A 51 -2.61 -3.93 2.70
CA LEU A 51 -1.32 -4.37 3.24
C LEU A 51 -0.39 -4.84 2.11
N VAL A 52 -0.86 -5.77 1.27
CA VAL A 52 -0.10 -6.30 0.13
C VAL A 52 0.29 -5.19 -0.84
N PHE A 53 -0.63 -4.26 -1.15
CA PHE A 53 -0.37 -3.13 -2.01
C PHE A 53 0.73 -2.20 -1.45
N ARG A 54 0.67 -1.87 -0.16
CA ARG A 54 1.69 -1.04 0.50
C ARG A 54 3.06 -1.72 0.51
N MET A 55 3.11 -3.01 0.81
CA MET A 55 4.35 -3.79 0.76
C MET A 55 4.95 -3.79 -0.64
N LYS A 56 4.13 -4.04 -1.68
CA LYS A 56 4.56 -4.01 -3.08
C LYS A 56 5.08 -2.63 -3.49
N ASN A 57 4.36 -1.57 -3.15
CA ASN A 57 4.79 -0.21 -3.45
C ASN A 57 6.09 0.18 -2.76
N ARG A 58 6.28 -0.24 -1.49
CA ARG A 58 7.54 -0.04 -0.79
C ARG A 58 8.68 -0.81 -1.45
N TYR A 59 8.44 -2.05 -1.87
CA TYR A 59 9.43 -2.84 -2.59
C TYR A 59 9.83 -2.19 -3.92
N ASN A 60 8.85 -1.80 -4.74
CA ASN A 60 9.09 -1.10 -6.02
C ASN A 60 9.91 0.18 -5.78
N TYR A 61 9.51 0.97 -4.79
CA TYR A 61 10.23 2.19 -4.42
C TYR A 61 11.71 1.94 -4.09
N MET A 62 11.99 0.92 -3.27
CA MET A 62 13.36 0.57 -2.88
C MET A 62 14.23 0.11 -4.06
N ASN A 63 13.61 -0.43 -5.11
CA ASN A 63 14.30 -0.87 -6.32
C ASN A 63 14.32 0.17 -7.45
N GLY A 64 13.69 1.34 -7.25
CA GLY A 64 13.55 2.38 -8.27
C GLY A 64 12.50 2.08 -9.34
N ASP A 65 11.66 1.06 -9.11
CA ASP A 65 10.55 0.71 -10.00
C ASP A 65 9.36 1.65 -9.83
N PRO A 66 8.48 1.77 -10.85
CA PRO A 66 7.26 2.56 -10.74
C PRO A 66 6.37 2.10 -9.56
N VAL A 67 5.97 3.06 -8.73
CA VAL A 67 5.00 2.86 -7.65
C VAL A 67 3.58 3.02 -8.22
N ASP A 68 2.69 2.08 -7.91
CA ASP A 68 1.28 2.24 -8.27
C ASP A 68 0.60 3.16 -7.26
N LEU A 69 0.17 4.34 -7.72
CA LEU A 69 -0.49 5.32 -6.85
C LEU A 69 -2.00 5.10 -6.75
N LYS A 70 -2.55 4.13 -7.49
CA LYS A 70 -3.99 3.85 -7.53
C LYS A 70 -4.28 2.50 -6.89
N LEU A 71 -4.82 2.50 -5.69
CA LEU A 71 -5.54 1.32 -5.20
C LEU A 71 -6.85 1.22 -5.99
N ARG A 72 -6.90 0.39 -7.04
CA ARG A 72 -8.14 0.13 -7.79
C ARG A 72 -8.98 -0.86 -6.98
N CYS A 73 -9.85 -0.35 -6.11
CA CYS A 73 -11.07 -1.09 -5.79
C CYS A 73 -11.99 -0.91 -6.99
N GLU A 74 -12.37 -2.01 -7.65
CA GLU A 74 -12.99 -1.98 -8.97
C GLU A 74 -14.36 -1.28 -9.04
N ASP A 75 -14.99 -0.91 -7.92
CA ASP A 75 -16.32 -0.28 -7.92
C ASP A 75 -16.49 0.95 -6.99
N ALA A 76 -15.42 1.52 -6.44
CA ALA A 76 -15.56 2.62 -5.48
C ALA A 76 -14.65 3.82 -5.81
N SER A 77 -15.19 5.03 -5.63
CA SER A 77 -14.38 6.25 -5.53
C SER A 77 -13.22 5.99 -4.57
N PRO A 78 -11.96 6.23 -4.98
CA PRO A 78 -10.81 5.82 -4.18
C PRO A 78 -10.89 6.43 -2.78
N SER A 79 -10.96 5.55 -1.77
CA SER A 79 -10.99 5.93 -0.35
C SER A 79 -9.64 6.45 0.13
N ARG A 80 -8.58 6.38 -0.70
CA ARG A 80 -7.22 6.78 -0.37
C ARG A 80 -6.51 7.48 -1.52
N ILE A 81 -5.59 8.37 -1.16
CA ILE A 81 -4.64 9.02 -2.06
C ILE A 81 -3.23 8.61 -1.67
N THR A 82 -2.49 8.08 -2.63
CA THR A 82 -1.05 7.83 -2.48
C THR A 82 -0.30 8.98 -3.12
N PHE A 83 0.65 9.57 -2.39
CA PHE A 83 1.45 10.68 -2.88
C PHE A 83 2.93 10.44 -2.57
N GLN A 84 3.77 10.59 -3.60
CA GLN A 84 5.21 10.51 -3.48
C GLN A 84 5.82 11.78 -4.08
N PRO A 85 6.28 12.73 -3.25
CA PRO A 85 6.99 13.89 -3.76
C PRO A 85 8.42 13.55 -4.20
N ASN A 86 8.88 14.21 -5.26
CA ASN A 86 10.27 14.13 -5.70
C ASN A 86 11.20 14.61 -4.58
N GLY A 87 12.23 13.82 -4.27
CA GLY A 87 13.22 14.12 -3.24
C GLY A 87 12.96 13.50 -1.85
N PHE A 88 11.80 12.89 -1.63
CA PHE A 88 11.50 12.18 -0.38
C PHE A 88 11.77 10.68 -0.49
N LYS A 89 12.16 10.07 0.63
CA LYS A 89 12.36 8.61 0.74
C LYS A 89 11.13 7.82 1.19
N THR A 90 10.01 8.51 1.26
CA THR A 90 8.80 8.06 1.95
C THR A 90 7.60 8.23 1.02
N ILE A 91 6.74 7.21 0.99
CA ILE A 91 5.44 7.26 0.31
C ILE A 91 4.42 7.70 1.36
N PHE A 92 3.63 8.73 1.02
CA PHE A 92 2.61 9.27 1.90
C PHE A 92 1.24 8.73 1.52
N TYR A 93 0.48 8.30 2.51
CA TYR A 93 -0.88 7.81 2.36
C TYR A 93 -1.85 8.77 3.03
N PHE A 94 -2.94 9.06 2.32
CA PHE A 94 -4.03 9.91 2.79
C PHE A 94 -5.32 9.13 2.72
N THR A 95 -6.03 9.02 3.83
CA THR A 95 -7.31 8.31 3.89
C THR A 95 -8.46 9.31 3.87
N ARG A 96 -9.51 8.99 3.13
CA ARG A 96 -10.72 9.81 3.03
C ARG A 96 -11.37 9.95 4.40
N CYS A 97 -11.84 11.14 4.73
CA CYS A 97 -12.56 11.36 5.98
C CYS A 97 -13.88 10.56 6.01
N GLU A 98 -14.26 10.09 7.19
CA GLU A 98 -15.50 9.34 7.41
C GLU A 98 -16.75 10.12 6.98
N GLY A 99 -17.80 9.40 6.58
CA GLY A 99 -19.08 9.98 6.17
C GLY A 99 -19.07 10.66 4.80
N GLN A 100 -17.97 10.57 4.04
CA GLN A 100 -17.86 11.19 2.72
C GLN A 100 -17.98 10.23 1.55
N ASN A 101 -18.43 8.98 1.74
CA ASN A 101 -18.42 7.95 0.68
C ASN A 101 -19.12 8.40 -0.61
N ASP A 102 -20.24 9.12 -0.48
CA ASP A 102 -21.06 9.61 -1.61
C ASP A 102 -20.58 10.95 -2.20
N VAL A 103 -19.61 11.60 -1.58
CA VAL A 103 -19.06 12.87 -2.11
C VAL A 103 -18.25 12.57 -3.39
N PRO A 104 -18.24 13.43 -4.41
CA PRO A 104 -17.34 13.24 -5.53
C PRO A 104 -15.87 13.27 -5.08
N TYR A 105 -15.03 12.39 -5.62
CA TYR A 105 -13.61 12.30 -5.25
C TYR A 105 -12.83 13.64 -5.35
N LYS A 106 -13.23 14.54 -6.27
CA LYS A 106 -12.62 15.87 -6.42
C LYS A 106 -12.90 16.80 -5.24
N GLU A 107 -14.00 16.58 -4.54
CA GLU A 107 -14.53 17.40 -3.44
C GLU A 107 -14.35 16.73 -2.08
N ALA A 108 -13.97 15.47 -2.07
CA ALA A 108 -13.65 14.71 -0.86
C ALA A 108 -12.49 15.36 -0.09
N SER A 109 -12.59 15.26 1.23
CA SER A 109 -11.52 15.57 2.16
C SER A 109 -10.85 14.29 2.65
N PHE A 110 -9.58 14.41 2.99
CA PHE A 110 -8.69 13.34 3.39
C PHE A 110 -7.90 13.77 4.62
N PHE A 111 -7.40 12.83 5.38
CA PHE A 111 -6.41 13.08 6.43
C PHE A 111 -5.10 12.37 6.09
N CYS A 112 -3.99 12.94 6.52
CA CYS A 112 -2.68 12.31 6.39
C CYS A 112 -2.55 11.21 7.44
N GLU A 113 -2.24 9.98 7.04
CA GLU A 113 -2.12 8.86 7.99
C GLU A 113 -0.98 9.04 9.00
N LEU A 114 0.06 9.82 8.67
CA LEU A 114 1.14 10.15 9.58
C LEU A 114 0.74 11.21 10.62
N CYS A 115 -0.15 12.13 10.26
CA CYS A 115 -0.61 13.19 11.17
C CYS A 115 -1.84 12.77 11.97
N GLY A 116 -2.52 11.71 11.54
CA GLY A 116 -3.79 11.26 12.12
C GLY A 116 -5.01 12.05 11.61
N PRO A 117 -6.21 11.68 12.08
CA PRO A 117 -7.49 12.15 11.52
C PRO A 117 -7.84 13.61 11.88
N SER A 118 -7.05 14.27 12.73
CA SER A 118 -7.32 15.61 13.24
C SER A 118 -7.26 16.71 12.17
N GLY A 119 -6.55 16.48 11.06
CA GLY A 119 -6.41 17.42 9.96
C GLY A 119 -7.19 16.99 8.72
N ARG A 120 -8.12 17.82 8.27
CA ARG A 120 -8.81 17.65 6.97
C ARG A 120 -8.05 18.39 5.88
N LEU A 121 -7.80 17.68 4.79
CA LEU A 121 -7.06 18.15 3.61
C LEU A 121 -7.87 17.84 2.36
N TYR A 122 -8.02 18.83 1.50
CA TYR A 122 -8.50 18.61 0.15
C TYR A 122 -7.35 18.17 -0.76
N LYS A 123 -7.68 17.51 -1.87
CA LYS A 123 -6.69 17.02 -2.83
C LYS A 123 -5.66 18.07 -3.26
N LYS A 124 -6.09 19.32 -3.45
CA LYS A 124 -5.23 20.46 -3.83
C LYS A 124 -4.18 20.81 -2.76
N GLU A 125 -4.42 20.44 -1.51
CA GLU A 125 -3.62 20.79 -0.33
C GLU A 125 -2.62 19.70 0.04
N ILE A 126 -2.73 18.50 -0.54
CA ILE A 126 -1.85 17.36 -0.24
C ILE A 126 -0.39 17.69 -0.52
N LYS A 127 -0.10 18.28 -1.69
CA LYS A 127 1.28 18.62 -2.07
C LYS A 127 1.90 19.64 -1.11
N SER A 128 1.16 20.69 -0.75
CA SER A 128 1.64 21.68 0.20
C SER A 128 1.77 21.10 1.60
N HIS A 129 0.81 20.28 2.05
CA HIS A 129 0.88 19.61 3.34
C HIS A 129 2.17 18.80 3.48
N VAL A 130 2.53 17.97 2.50
CA VAL A 130 3.78 17.19 2.57
C VAL A 130 5.02 18.09 2.55
N ALA A 131 5.03 19.13 1.73
CA ALA A 131 6.16 20.05 1.66
C ALA A 131 6.41 20.83 2.97
N TYR A 132 5.36 21.13 3.75
CA TYR A 132 5.48 21.93 4.97
C TYR A 132 5.50 21.09 6.26
N ALA A 133 4.61 20.11 6.38
CA ALA A 133 4.47 19.30 7.59
C ALA A 133 5.50 18.17 7.68
N HIS A 134 5.98 17.67 6.53
CA HIS A 134 6.84 16.48 6.46
C HIS A 134 8.23 16.77 5.89
N LYS A 135 8.64 18.04 5.79
CA LYS A 135 9.83 18.54 5.05
C LYS A 135 11.18 17.84 5.35
N ASN A 136 11.27 17.12 6.46
CA ASN A 136 12.48 16.44 6.95
C ASN A 136 12.32 14.91 7.10
N GLY A 137 11.25 14.30 6.56
CA GLY A 137 10.95 12.86 6.67
C GLY A 137 11.36 12.01 5.47
#